data_AF-A0A924RTG9-F1
#
_entry.id   AF-A0A924RTG9-F1
#
_cell.length_a   1.000
_cell.length_b   1.000
_cell.length_c   1.000
_cell.angle_alpha   90.00
_cell.angle_beta   90.00
_cell.angle_gamma   90.00
#
_symmetry.space_group_name_H-M   'P 1'
#
loop_
_entity.id
_entity.type
_entity.pdbx_description
1 polymer ?
#
loop_
_entity_poly.entity_id
_entity_poly.type
_entity_poly.pdbx_seq_one_letter_code
_entity_poly.pdbx_strand_id
1 'polypeptide(L)'
;MNTVAASRVKQNFGEILALAASEPQGIERHGKLVAALVPPDWLARQSNFDERRAARAAQQQVETQRLMAHQALGIALLCSTVAEQRSQLADAAREVDRWQAGQLCSDDYITRWRQWLALPLKQLVQRMCSDAAGWGNAMRQNSPFAP
;
A
#
# COMPACT_ATOMS: atom_id res chain seq x y z
N MET A 1 -18.01 -4.17 25.18
CA MET A 1 -17.87 -5.54 24.63
C MET A 1 -17.20 -6.38 25.70
N ASN A 2 -17.88 -7.40 26.19
CA ASN A 2 -17.31 -8.32 27.20
C ASN A 2 -16.33 -9.27 26.52
N THR A 3 -15.30 -9.72 27.22
CA THR A 3 -14.30 -10.65 26.66
C THR A 3 -14.30 -11.99 27.39
N VAL A 4 -14.15 -13.06 26.62
CA VAL A 4 -14.18 -14.44 27.09
C VAL A 4 -12.97 -15.20 26.55
N ALA A 5 -12.32 -15.99 27.40
CA ALA A 5 -11.17 -16.79 26.99
C ALA A 5 -11.56 -17.83 25.93
N ALA A 6 -10.70 -18.01 24.91
CA ALA A 6 -10.91 -18.94 23.82
C ALA A 6 -11.08 -20.40 24.27
N SER A 7 -10.45 -20.79 25.39
CA SER A 7 -10.66 -22.10 26.01
C SER A 7 -12.11 -22.29 26.48
N ARG A 8 -12.69 -21.27 27.12
CA ARG A 8 -14.08 -21.28 27.59
C ARG A 8 -15.06 -21.25 26.42
N VAL A 9 -14.72 -20.56 25.33
CA VAL A 9 -15.55 -20.54 24.11
C VAL A 9 -15.64 -21.90 23.46
N LYS A 10 -14.53 -22.65 23.42
CA LYS A 10 -14.53 -24.02 22.90
C LYS A 10 -15.40 -24.98 23.72
N GLN A 11 -15.45 -24.79 25.04
CA GLN A 11 -16.17 -25.67 25.95
C GLN A 11 -17.66 -25.32 26.05
N ASN A 12 -18.01 -24.03 25.99
CA ASN A 12 -19.36 -23.52 26.27
C ASN A 12 -19.90 -22.67 25.11
N PHE A 13 -19.69 -23.11 23.87
CA PHE A 13 -20.02 -22.30 22.70
C PHE A 13 -21.50 -21.91 22.65
N GLY A 14 -22.43 -22.82 22.98
CA GLY A 14 -23.86 -22.55 22.97
C GLY A 14 -24.30 -21.45 23.94
N GLU A 15 -23.75 -21.43 25.15
CA GLU A 15 -24.03 -20.38 26.13
C GLU A 15 -23.49 -19.02 25.67
N ILE A 16 -22.27 -19.01 25.13
CA ILE A 16 -21.67 -17.78 24.61
C ILE A 16 -22.43 -17.28 23.38
N LEU A 17 -22.95 -18.17 22.55
CA LEU A 17 -23.80 -17.81 21.42
C LEU A 17 -25.10 -17.16 21.89
N ALA A 18 -25.73 -17.70 22.95
CA ALA A 18 -26.93 -17.10 23.56
C ALA A 18 -26.63 -15.71 24.15
N LEU A 19 -25.50 -15.55 24.84
CA LEU A 19 -25.05 -14.24 25.34
C LEU A 19 -24.76 -13.27 24.18
N ALA A 20 -24.15 -13.76 23.11
CA ALA A 20 -23.84 -12.99 21.91
C ALA A 20 -25.08 -12.50 21.17
N ALA A 21 -26.24 -13.14 21.35
CA ALA A 21 -27.50 -12.68 20.78
C ALA A 21 -27.99 -11.35 21.39
N SER A 22 -27.63 -11.07 22.64
CA SER A 22 -27.98 -9.83 23.33
C SER A 22 -26.87 -8.78 23.27
N GLU A 23 -25.62 -9.19 23.43
CA GLU A 23 -24.47 -8.27 23.44
C GLU A 23 -23.22 -8.88 22.79
N PRO A 24 -22.41 -8.09 22.05
CA PRO A 24 -21.13 -8.54 21.49
C PRO A 24 -20.19 -9.21 22.51
N GLN A 25 -19.70 -10.40 22.16
CA GLN A 25 -18.73 -11.15 22.96
C GLN A 25 -17.38 -11.23 22.24
N GLY A 26 -16.35 -10.61 22.80
CA GLY A 26 -14.98 -10.75 22.35
C GLY A 26 -14.37 -12.08 22.77
N ILE A 27 -13.59 -12.71 21.90
CA ILE A 27 -12.84 -13.92 22.19
C ILE A 27 -11.37 -13.56 22.35
N GLU A 28 -10.81 -13.88 23.51
CA GLU A 28 -9.40 -13.63 23.82
C GLU A 28 -8.56 -14.90 23.87
N ARG A 29 -7.32 -14.82 23.37
CA ARG A 29 -6.31 -15.86 23.51
C ARG A 29 -5.01 -15.23 23.96
N HIS A 30 -4.48 -15.68 25.11
CA HIS A 30 -3.27 -15.14 25.73
C HIS A 30 -3.28 -13.61 25.87
N GLY A 31 -4.40 -13.05 26.36
CA GLY A 31 -4.56 -11.60 26.59
C GLY A 31 -4.73 -10.76 25.31
N LYS A 32 -4.86 -11.38 24.14
CA LYS A 32 -5.15 -10.69 22.88
C LYS A 32 -6.55 -11.05 22.39
N LEU A 33 -7.33 -10.05 22.00
CA LEU A 33 -8.59 -10.24 21.29
C LEU A 33 -8.30 -10.84 19.91
N VAL A 34 -8.85 -12.02 19.63
CA VAL A 34 -8.62 -12.77 18.38
C VAL A 34 -9.86 -12.89 17.50
N ALA A 35 -11.06 -12.78 18.08
CA ALA A 35 -12.33 -12.82 17.36
C ALA A 35 -13.43 -12.15 18.18
N ALA A 36 -14.62 -12.00 17.60
CA ALA A 36 -15.83 -11.60 18.32
C ALA A 36 -17.05 -12.36 17.76
N LEU A 37 -17.97 -12.76 18.64
CA LEU A 37 -19.32 -13.17 18.26
C LEU A 37 -20.25 -11.98 18.44
N VAL A 38 -20.98 -11.65 17.38
CA VAL A 38 -21.90 -10.51 17.34
C VAL A 38 -23.18 -10.89 16.60
N PRO A 39 -24.33 -10.31 16.94
CA PRO A 39 -25.53 -10.43 16.13
C PRO A 39 -25.29 -9.84 14.72
N PRO A 40 -25.87 -10.41 13.65
CA PRO A 40 -25.74 -9.88 12.29
C PRO A 40 -26.13 -8.39 12.19
N ASP A 41 -27.20 -8.00 12.87
CA ASP A 41 -27.70 -6.62 12.87
C ASP A 41 -26.74 -5.64 13.55
N TRP A 42 -25.96 -6.13 14.53
CA TRP A 42 -24.94 -5.33 15.19
C TRP A 42 -23.78 -5.03 14.24
N LEU A 43 -23.37 -6.03 13.44
CA LEU A 43 -22.36 -5.85 12.41
C LEU A 43 -22.85 -4.88 11.32
N ALA A 44 -24.11 -5.00 10.91
CA ALA A 44 -24.72 -4.11 9.91
C ALA A 44 -24.84 -2.65 10.35
N ARG A 45 -24.91 -2.39 11.67
CA ARG A 45 -24.99 -1.03 12.24
C ARG A 45 -23.62 -0.37 12.45
N GLN A 46 -22.51 -1.10 12.26
CA GLN A 46 -21.17 -0.55 12.47
C GLN A 46 -20.58 0.06 11.18
N SER A 47 -20.74 1.38 11.03
CA SER A 47 -20.22 2.21 9.93
C SER A 47 -18.69 2.17 9.75
N ASN A 48 -17.93 1.89 10.81
CA ASN A 48 -16.46 1.90 10.77
C ASN A 48 -15.84 0.86 9.83
N PHE A 49 -16.55 -0.24 9.52
CA PHE A 49 -16.08 -1.22 8.53
C PHE A 49 -16.29 -0.74 7.10
N ASP A 50 -17.36 0.01 6.85
CA ASP A 50 -17.64 0.61 5.54
C ASP A 50 -16.64 1.71 5.23
N GLU A 51 -16.31 2.56 6.20
CA GLU A 51 -15.28 3.58 6.05
C GLU A 51 -13.91 2.99 5.72
N ARG A 52 -13.50 1.93 6.42
CA ARG A 52 -12.23 1.24 6.13
C ARG A 52 -12.21 0.56 4.76
N ARG A 53 -13.35 -0.02 4.33
CA ARG A 53 -13.48 -0.59 2.99
C ARG A 53 -13.40 0.49 1.92
N ALA A 54 -14.14 1.58 2.09
CA ALA A 54 -14.12 2.73 1.20
C ALA A 54 -12.72 3.36 1.12
N ALA A 55 -12.03 3.53 2.25
CA ALA A 55 -10.67 4.06 2.28
C ALA A 55 -9.66 3.18 1.52
N ARG A 56 -9.76 1.85 1.66
CA ARG A 56 -8.92 0.92 0.88
C ARG A 56 -9.22 0.96 -0.61
N ALA A 57 -10.50 1.02 -0.98
CA ALA A 57 -10.90 1.14 -2.38
C ALA A 57 -10.40 2.45 -3.00
N ALA A 58 -10.54 3.57 -2.28
CA ALA A 58 -10.01 4.87 -2.69
C ALA A 58 -8.49 4.83 -2.85
N GLN A 59 -7.77 4.24 -1.88
CA GLN A 59 -6.32 4.08 -1.99
C GLN A 59 -5.92 3.24 -3.21
N GLN A 60 -6.64 2.14 -3.48
CA GLN A 60 -6.38 1.29 -4.64
C GLN A 60 -6.62 2.05 -5.96
N GLN A 61 -7.61 2.94 -6.00
CA GLN A 61 -7.86 3.80 -7.15
C GLN A 61 -6.72 4.80 -7.37
N VAL A 62 -6.23 5.44 -6.29
CA VAL A 62 -5.06 6.34 -6.36
C VAL A 62 -3.81 5.61 -6.86
N GLU A 63 -3.52 4.42 -6.34
CA GLU A 63 -2.37 3.62 -6.81
C GLU A 63 -2.52 3.19 -8.27
N THR A 64 -3.74 2.88 -8.70
CA THR A 64 -4.04 2.57 -10.12
C THR A 64 -3.76 3.78 -11.01
N GLN A 65 -4.19 4.98 -10.60
CA GLN A 65 -3.93 6.22 -11.33
C GLN A 65 -2.43 6.52 -11.40
N ARG A 66 -1.69 6.34 -10.31
CA ARG A 66 -0.23 6.49 -10.28
C ARG A 66 0.46 5.52 -11.23
N LEU A 67 0.00 4.27 -11.29
CA LEU A 67 0.51 3.29 -12.24
C LEU A 67 0.25 3.71 -13.69
N MET A 68 -0.97 4.14 -14.02
CA MET A 68 -1.31 4.62 -15.36
C MET A 68 -0.47 5.84 -15.77
N ALA A 69 -0.27 6.80 -14.86
CA ALA A 69 0.59 7.95 -15.10
C ALA A 69 2.04 7.54 -15.40
N HIS A 70 2.58 6.57 -14.64
CA HIS A 70 3.92 6.05 -14.89
C HIS A 70 4.03 5.27 -16.21
N GLN A 71 2.99 4.54 -16.60
CA GLN A 71 2.93 3.89 -17.91
C GLN A 71 2.95 4.91 -19.05
N ALA A 72 2.14 5.98 -18.94
CA ALA A 72 2.14 7.06 -19.91
C ALA A 72 3.52 7.74 -20.02
N LEU A 73 4.16 8.01 -18.88
CA LEU A 73 5.52 8.56 -18.82
C LEU A 73 6.53 7.62 -19.48
N GLY A 74 6.48 6.33 -19.15
CA GLY A 74 7.34 5.32 -19.73
C GLY A 74 7.20 5.20 -21.25
N ILE A 75 5.97 5.28 -21.77
CA ILE A 75 5.69 5.31 -23.22
C ILE A 75 6.29 6.58 -23.84
N ALA A 76 6.05 7.75 -23.24
CA ALA A 76 6.59 9.01 -23.73
C ALA A 76 8.11 8.96 -23.82
N LEU A 77 8.78 8.52 -22.76
CA LEU A 77 10.23 8.38 -22.69
C LEU A 77 10.77 7.40 -23.75
N LEU A 78 10.10 6.27 -23.99
CA LEU A 78 10.50 5.32 -25.04
C LEU A 78 10.32 5.87 -26.46
N CYS A 79 9.35 6.75 -26.67
CA CYS A 79 9.06 7.37 -27.96
C CYS A 79 9.86 8.65 -28.22
N SER A 80 10.49 9.24 -27.20
CA SER A 80 11.35 10.42 -27.33
C SER A 80 12.62 10.15 -28.14
N THR A 81 13.23 11.22 -28.65
CA THR A 81 14.55 11.15 -29.29
C THR A 81 15.64 10.76 -28.28
N VAL A 82 16.77 10.24 -28.76
CA VAL A 82 17.90 9.87 -27.88
C VAL A 82 18.43 11.06 -27.06
N ALA A 83 18.39 12.27 -27.63
CA ALA A 83 18.81 13.48 -26.93
C ALA A 83 17.85 13.82 -25.77
N GLU A 84 16.54 13.78 -26.03
CA GLU A 84 15.51 14.00 -25.01
C GLU A 84 15.54 12.93 -23.92
N GLN A 85 15.69 11.66 -24.29
CA GLN A 85 15.84 10.55 -23.34
C GLN A 85 17.03 10.79 -22.39
N ARG A 86 18.19 11.17 -22.95
CA ARG A 86 19.37 11.49 -22.14
C ARG A 86 19.14 12.68 -21.22
N SER A 87 18.48 13.73 -21.72
CA SER A 87 18.14 14.90 -20.90
C SER A 87 17.22 14.51 -19.74
N GLN A 88 16.12 13.82 -20.02
CA GLN A 88 15.15 13.42 -18.99
C GLN A 88 15.77 12.49 -17.94
N LEU A 89 16.63 11.56 -18.34
CA LEU A 89 17.36 10.70 -17.41
C LEU A 89 18.36 11.48 -16.55
N ALA A 90 19.05 12.47 -17.13
CA ALA A 90 19.96 13.34 -16.40
C ALA A 90 19.18 14.23 -15.40
N ASP A 91 18.02 14.73 -15.78
CA ASP A 91 17.14 15.53 -14.92
C ASP A 91 16.66 14.70 -13.73
N ALA A 92 16.19 13.48 -13.97
CA ALA A 92 15.77 12.56 -12.92
C ALA A 92 16.94 12.19 -11.97
N ALA A 93 18.16 11.99 -12.51
CA ALA A 93 19.33 11.72 -11.67
C ALA A 93 19.68 12.92 -10.77
N ARG A 94 19.64 14.15 -11.31
CA ARG A 94 19.86 15.38 -10.53
C ARG A 94 18.83 15.55 -9.43
N GLU A 95 17.59 15.17 -9.68
CA GLU A 95 16.52 15.23 -8.69
C GLU A 95 16.77 14.26 -7.52
N VAL A 96 17.21 13.03 -7.82
CA VAL A 96 17.61 12.06 -6.79
C VAL A 96 18.81 12.56 -5.98
N ASP A 97 19.79 13.20 -6.62
CA ASP A 97 20.93 13.80 -5.95
C ASP A 97 20.51 14.95 -5.02
N ARG A 98 19.55 15.78 -5.46
CA ARG A 98 18.93 16.83 -4.63
C ARG A 98 18.26 16.25 -3.40
N TRP A 99 17.49 15.16 -3.55
CA TRP A 99 16.84 14.49 -2.42
C TRP A 99 17.86 13.93 -1.42
N GLN A 100 18.97 13.36 -1.90
CA GLN A 100 20.03 12.86 -1.04
C GLN A 100 20.73 14.00 -0.28
N ALA A 101 21.12 15.06 -0.98
CA ALA A 101 21.81 16.21 -0.38
C ALA A 101 20.94 16.91 0.68
N GLY A 102 19.63 17.00 0.42
CA GLY A 102 18.65 17.57 1.35
C GLY A 102 18.15 16.61 2.42
N GLN A 103 18.60 15.35 2.45
CA GLN A 103 18.09 14.30 3.35
C GLN A 103 16.56 14.15 3.33
N LEU A 104 15.96 14.32 2.14
CA LEU A 104 14.50 14.35 1.96
C LEU A 104 13.87 12.96 1.88
N CYS A 105 14.69 11.92 1.66
CA CYS A 105 14.27 10.54 1.52
C CYS A 105 15.29 9.62 2.23
N SER A 106 14.86 8.44 2.62
CA SER A 106 15.74 7.42 3.22
C SER A 106 16.83 6.96 2.23
N ASP A 107 18.00 6.59 2.74
CA ASP A 107 19.12 6.08 1.92
C ASP A 107 18.77 4.86 1.06
N ASP A 108 17.92 3.96 1.58
CA ASP A 108 17.42 2.80 0.82
C ASP A 108 16.63 3.24 -0.41
N TYR A 109 15.79 4.26 -0.28
CA TYR A 109 14.99 4.80 -1.37
C TYR A 109 15.85 5.45 -2.44
N ILE A 110 16.83 6.27 -2.03
CA ILE A 110 17.82 6.88 -2.94
C ILE A 110 18.61 5.80 -3.68
N THR A 111 19.09 4.80 -2.96
CA THR A 111 19.85 3.68 -3.53
C THR A 111 19.04 2.92 -4.57
N ARG A 112 17.76 2.67 -4.30
CA ARG A 112 16.84 2.02 -5.24
C ARG A 112 16.64 2.84 -6.52
N TRP A 113 16.41 4.15 -6.40
CA TRP A 113 16.28 5.01 -7.57
C TRP A 113 17.55 5.04 -8.41
N ARG A 114 18.72 5.14 -7.79
CA ARG A 114 20.01 5.05 -8.49
C ARG A 114 20.19 3.72 -9.23
N GLN A 115 19.83 2.61 -8.59
CA GLN A 115 19.85 1.30 -9.24
C GLN A 115 18.92 1.24 -10.45
N TRP A 116 17.73 1.84 -10.37
CA TRP A 116 16.77 1.84 -11.47
C TRP A 116 17.24 2.74 -12.63
N LEU A 117 17.74 3.94 -12.33
CA LEU A 117 18.24 4.88 -13.33
C LEU A 117 19.49 4.36 -14.06
N ALA A 118 20.24 3.46 -13.46
CA ALA A 118 21.37 2.78 -14.09
C ALA A 118 20.95 1.65 -15.07
N LEU A 119 19.68 1.26 -15.11
CA LEU A 119 19.19 0.21 -16.01
C LEU A 119 19.11 0.71 -17.46
N PRO A 120 19.20 -0.19 -18.46
CA PRO A 120 18.82 0.12 -19.83
C PRO A 120 17.39 0.66 -19.88
N LEU A 121 17.13 1.66 -20.74
CA LEU A 121 15.88 2.41 -20.74
C LEU A 121 14.61 1.54 -20.73
N LYS A 122 14.57 0.49 -21.57
CA LYS A 122 13.44 -0.45 -21.61
C LYS A 122 13.21 -1.16 -20.28
N GLN A 123 14.29 -1.55 -19.60
CA GLN A 123 14.23 -2.22 -18.29
C GLN A 123 13.84 -1.24 -17.17
N LEU A 124 14.32 0.00 -17.22
CA LEU A 124 13.89 1.06 -16.32
C LEU A 124 12.36 1.26 -16.41
N VAL A 125 11.84 1.45 -17.63
CA VAL A 125 10.39 1.64 -17.85
C VAL A 125 9.60 0.43 -17.38
N GLN A 126 10.06 -0.79 -17.71
CA GLN A 126 9.42 -2.02 -17.22
C GLN A 126 9.39 -2.06 -15.69
N ARG A 127 10.48 -1.65 -15.03
CA ARG A 127 10.59 -1.64 -13.57
C ARG A 127 9.63 -0.63 -12.95
N MET A 128 9.56 0.60 -13.47
CA MET A 128 8.64 1.66 -13.02
C MET A 128 7.17 1.24 -13.08
N CYS A 129 6.81 0.43 -14.09
CA CYS A 129 5.46 -0.05 -14.34
C CYS A 129 5.14 -1.40 -13.64
N SER A 130 6.04 -1.93 -12.82
CA SER A 130 5.87 -3.23 -12.14
C SER A 130 5.68 -3.07 -10.63
N ASP A 131 5.43 -4.17 -9.94
CA ASP A 131 5.47 -4.20 -8.47
C ASP A 131 6.90 -4.13 -7.91
N ALA A 132 7.92 -4.43 -8.72
CA ALA A 132 9.33 -4.30 -8.39
C ALA A 132 9.72 -4.89 -7.01
N ALA A 133 9.24 -6.10 -6.72
CA ALA A 133 9.43 -6.78 -5.43
C ALA A 133 8.90 -5.94 -4.23
N GLY A 134 7.66 -5.44 -4.35
CA GLY A 134 6.99 -4.62 -3.34
C GLY A 134 7.35 -3.13 -3.34
N TRP A 135 8.32 -2.69 -4.14
CA TRP A 135 8.74 -1.27 -4.19
C TRP A 135 7.93 -0.41 -5.16
N GLY A 136 7.16 -1.02 -6.06
CA GLY A 136 6.48 -0.32 -7.15
C GLY A 136 5.64 0.88 -6.67
N ASN A 137 4.83 0.70 -5.62
CA ASN A 137 3.98 1.78 -5.10
C ASN A 137 4.81 2.91 -4.50
N ALA A 138 5.80 2.59 -3.64
CA ALA A 138 6.66 3.59 -3.01
C ALA A 138 7.44 4.41 -4.05
N MET A 139 7.93 3.75 -5.09
CA MET A 139 8.67 4.40 -6.17
C MET A 139 7.75 5.31 -7.00
N ARG A 140 6.52 4.87 -7.30
CA ARG A 140 5.55 5.71 -8.03
C ARG A 140 5.01 6.89 -7.23
N GLN A 141 5.03 6.82 -5.90
CA GLN A 141 4.55 7.90 -5.03
C GLN A 141 5.40 9.17 -5.17
N ASN A 142 6.73 9.03 -5.24
CA ASN A 142 7.68 10.12 -5.40
C ASN A 142 8.63 9.80 -6.56
N SER A 143 8.20 10.13 -7.77
CA SER A 143 8.95 9.83 -8.99
C SER A 143 9.86 10.99 -9.38
N PRO A 144 11.15 10.76 -9.69
CA PRO A 144 12.06 11.82 -10.14
C PRO A 144 11.77 12.29 -11.56
N PHE A 145 10.81 11.65 -12.25
CA PHE A 145 10.35 12.04 -13.58
C PHE A 145 9.08 12.90 -13.55
N ALA A 146 8.44 13.02 -12.38
CA ALA A 146 7.28 13.89 -12.19
C ALA A 146 7.74 15.20 -11.52
N PRO A 147 7.14 16.35 -11.87
CA PRO A 147 7.31 17.58 -11.11
C PRO A 147 6.69 17.50 -9.71
#